data_AF-A0A1G6KJS5-F1
#
_entry.id   AF-A0A1G6KJS5-F1
#
_cell.length_a   1.000
_cell.length_b   1.000
_cell.length_c   1.000
_cell.angle_alpha   90.00
_cell.angle_beta   90.00
_cell.angle_gamma   90.00
#
_symmetry.space_group_name_H-M   'P 1'
#
loop_
_entity.id
_entity.type
_entity.pdbx_description
1 polymer ?
#
loop_
_entity_poly.entity_id
_entity_poly.type
_entity_poly.pdbx_seq_one_letter_code
_entity_poly.pdbx_strand_id
1 'polypeptide(L)'
;MRELIQKLKQFIPEEVQISAEDSLLRLLTDEGESCGVVDVDDNGDLIGFDLEVALPAKAGTDTRLIAERFAAVFYPEEVEVMQAEPAEHSMVIVLAETDPVHQLPIPGAGLTVEVHDSGVITAAQLSRIPYKLIDREAVMDMEEAKGKLLAEASVILAAEGDKAVYKLSDQVIGVHTDGTVLYTELPPLLSDIEDELEPGDWASMMGMTDDFINYYNENDVQLWAEKVIVDQHPIEDIPDQIAIRKNEDVLFYSGATPWNKDRRWTEEELKRQAVHFLSEVVEQPLEEWKHAGSQLSADATIEDELEPTCIFLFAYTRSGIPVEGVEASIHVGIHSGFIRECIVDRLPDSIQNEKQVSVEQAKQQIAELLQLQLAWVALREEDQYELVYVRT
;
A
#
# COMPACT_ATOMS: atom_id res chain seq x y z
N MET A 1 -12.18 -36.94 -20.77
CA MET A 1 -11.49 -37.92 -19.88
C MET A 1 -10.40 -38.77 -20.56
N ARG A 2 -10.66 -39.77 -21.42
CA ARG A 2 -9.56 -40.59 -22.00
C ARG A 2 -8.50 -39.80 -22.76
N GLU A 3 -8.95 -38.80 -23.53
CA GLU A 3 -8.07 -37.89 -24.26
C GLU A 3 -7.23 -37.02 -23.32
N LEU A 4 -7.85 -36.47 -22.27
CA LEU A 4 -7.16 -35.70 -21.21
C LEU A 4 -6.03 -36.52 -20.57
N ILE A 5 -6.31 -37.76 -20.17
CA ILE A 5 -5.31 -38.68 -19.61
C ILE A 5 -4.14 -38.88 -20.58
N GLN A 6 -4.42 -39.06 -21.87
CA GLN A 6 -3.38 -39.24 -22.88
C GLN A 6 -2.54 -37.96 -23.10
N LYS A 7 -3.14 -36.78 -23.01
CA LYS A 7 -2.42 -35.51 -23.07
C LYS A 7 -1.53 -35.32 -21.84
N LEU A 8 -2.05 -35.55 -20.63
CA LEU A 8 -1.31 -35.38 -19.37
C LEU A 8 -0.09 -36.30 -19.27
N LYS A 9 -0.20 -37.54 -19.76
CA LYS A 9 0.91 -38.50 -19.83
C LYS A 9 2.16 -38.03 -20.59
N GLN A 10 2.07 -36.95 -21.37
CA GLN A 10 3.22 -36.37 -22.06
C GLN A 10 4.07 -35.48 -21.15
N PHE A 11 3.54 -35.08 -19.98
CA PHE A 11 4.14 -34.06 -19.10
C PHE A 11 4.42 -34.55 -17.68
N ILE A 12 3.88 -35.70 -17.30
CA ILE A 12 4.14 -36.37 -16.02
C ILE A 12 5.14 -37.53 -16.19
N PRO A 13 5.80 -38.01 -15.11
CA PRO A 13 6.73 -39.14 -15.19
C PRO A 13 6.07 -40.42 -15.71
N GLU A 14 6.84 -41.28 -16.40
CA GLU A 14 6.33 -42.52 -17.00
C GLU A 14 5.82 -43.52 -15.94
N GLU A 15 6.41 -43.49 -14.75
CA GLU A 15 6.06 -44.29 -13.58
C GLU A 15 4.72 -43.89 -12.93
N VAL A 16 4.21 -42.68 -13.20
CA VAL A 16 2.95 -42.19 -12.64
C VAL A 16 1.76 -42.67 -13.49
N GLN A 17 0.79 -43.29 -12.83
CA GLN A 17 -0.45 -43.73 -13.43
C GLN A 17 -1.59 -42.75 -13.11
N ILE A 18 -2.50 -42.55 -14.06
CA ILE A 18 -3.71 -41.74 -13.83
C ILE A 18 -4.91 -42.68 -13.71
N SER A 19 -5.55 -42.68 -12.54
CA SER A 19 -6.79 -43.42 -12.29
C SER A 19 -7.98 -42.48 -12.29
N ALA A 20 -9.09 -42.93 -12.87
CA ALA A 20 -10.36 -42.23 -12.83
C ALA A 20 -11.30 -42.97 -11.87
N GLU A 21 -11.58 -42.35 -10.72
CA GLU A 21 -12.54 -42.83 -9.74
C GLU A 21 -13.68 -41.80 -9.65
N ASP A 22 -14.86 -42.19 -10.13
CA ASP A 22 -16.03 -41.30 -10.26
C ASP A 22 -15.73 -40.03 -11.07
N SER A 23 -15.80 -38.86 -10.43
CA SER A 23 -15.52 -37.54 -11.03
C SER A 23 -14.12 -37.01 -10.70
N LEU A 24 -13.28 -37.80 -10.04
CA LEU A 24 -11.96 -37.36 -9.57
C LEU A 24 -10.85 -38.16 -10.28
N LEU A 25 -9.86 -37.44 -10.77
CA LEU A 25 -8.67 -38.02 -11.37
C LEU A 25 -7.53 -38.00 -10.34
N ARG A 26 -6.97 -39.18 -10.05
CA ARG A 26 -5.86 -39.34 -9.10
C ARG A 26 -4.58 -39.71 -9.84
N LEU A 27 -3.47 -39.16 -9.39
CA LEU A 27 -2.12 -39.58 -9.77
C LEU A 27 -1.67 -40.65 -8.78
N LEU A 28 -1.22 -41.79 -9.28
CA LEU A 28 -0.81 -42.95 -8.51
C LEU A 28 0.63 -43.34 -8.85
N THR A 29 1.40 -43.77 -7.85
CA THR A 29 2.70 -44.43 -8.06
C THR A 29 2.54 -45.80 -8.73
N ASP A 30 3.63 -46.43 -9.11
CA ASP A 30 3.65 -47.81 -9.64
C ASP A 30 3.19 -48.85 -8.60
N GLU A 31 3.37 -48.55 -7.31
CA GLU A 31 2.85 -49.31 -6.17
C GLU A 31 1.34 -49.06 -5.92
N GLY A 32 0.74 -48.08 -6.60
CA GLY A 32 -0.67 -47.72 -6.49
C GLY A 32 -0.99 -46.74 -5.35
N GLU A 33 0.01 -46.09 -4.76
CA GLU A 33 -0.18 -45.06 -3.73
C GLU A 33 -0.53 -43.71 -4.36
N SER A 34 -1.38 -42.92 -3.71
CA SER A 34 -1.76 -41.59 -4.21
C SER A 34 -0.57 -40.63 -4.10
N CYS A 35 -0.18 -40.03 -5.21
CA CYS A 35 0.91 -39.05 -5.30
C CYS A 35 0.50 -37.73 -5.96
N GLY A 36 -0.80 -37.48 -6.08
CA GLY A 36 -1.29 -36.22 -6.62
C GLY A 36 -2.75 -36.28 -7.07
N VAL A 37 -3.26 -35.13 -7.49
CA VAL A 37 -4.64 -34.94 -7.92
C VAL A 37 -4.70 -34.16 -9.23
N VAL A 38 -5.71 -34.44 -10.04
CA VAL A 38 -6.00 -33.70 -11.26
C VAL A 38 -7.43 -33.15 -11.15
N ASP A 39 -7.55 -31.84 -11.20
CA ASP A 39 -8.81 -31.12 -11.15
C ASP A 39 -9.34 -30.90 -12.56
N VAL A 40 -10.64 -31.15 -12.75
CA VAL A 40 -11.33 -31.00 -14.02
C VAL A 40 -12.64 -30.25 -13.86
N ASP A 41 -13.04 -29.51 -14.89
CA ASP A 41 -14.31 -28.79 -14.91
C ASP A 41 -15.50 -29.71 -15.25
N ASP A 42 -16.71 -29.12 -15.28
CA ASP A 42 -17.94 -29.83 -15.62
C ASP A 42 -17.94 -30.42 -17.06
N ASN A 43 -17.07 -29.91 -17.95
CA ASN A 43 -16.89 -30.40 -19.32
C ASN A 43 -15.82 -31.50 -19.41
N GLY A 44 -15.10 -31.75 -18.32
CA GLY A 44 -13.99 -32.70 -18.25
C GLY A 44 -12.69 -32.16 -18.86
N ASP A 45 -12.55 -30.84 -18.95
CA ASP A 45 -11.33 -30.13 -19.29
C ASP A 45 -10.45 -29.93 -18.04
N LEU A 46 -9.15 -29.77 -18.25
CA LEU A 46 -8.19 -29.57 -17.16
C LEU A 46 -8.40 -28.20 -16.50
N ILE A 47 -8.54 -28.19 -15.17
CA ILE A 47 -8.42 -26.99 -14.33
C ILE A 47 -7.00 -26.89 -13.79
N GLY A 48 -6.45 -27.99 -13.31
CA GLY A 48 -5.11 -28.02 -12.75
C GLY A 48 -4.71 -29.40 -12.28
N PHE A 49 -3.47 -29.54 -11.84
CA PHE A 49 -3.01 -30.73 -11.14
C PHE A 49 -1.82 -30.41 -10.24
N ASP A 50 -1.60 -31.28 -9.26
CA ASP A 50 -0.45 -31.26 -8.36
C ASP A 50 0.10 -32.69 -8.25
N LEU A 51 1.42 -32.83 -8.35
CA LEU A 51 2.19 -34.06 -8.33
C LEU A 51 3.24 -34.00 -7.21
N GLU A 52 3.01 -34.82 -6.19
CA GLU A 52 3.87 -35.00 -5.03
C GLU A 52 4.74 -36.26 -5.18
N VAL A 53 5.81 -36.17 -5.99
CA VAL A 53 6.80 -37.26 -6.11
C VAL A 53 8.23 -36.74 -6.04
N ALA A 54 9.13 -37.53 -5.45
CA ALA A 54 10.55 -37.21 -5.43
C ALA A 54 11.16 -37.44 -6.82
N LEU A 55 11.64 -36.37 -7.45
CA LEU A 55 12.25 -36.41 -8.77
C LEU A 55 13.78 -36.23 -8.68
N PRO A 56 14.55 -36.89 -9.55
CA PRO A 56 16.01 -36.71 -9.58
C PRO A 56 16.35 -35.32 -10.14
N ALA A 57 17.23 -34.58 -9.45
CA ALA A 57 17.76 -33.33 -9.99
C ALA A 57 18.59 -33.60 -11.26
N LYS A 58 18.16 -33.05 -12.40
CA LYS A 58 18.87 -33.20 -13.67
C LYS A 58 18.90 -31.86 -14.41
N ALA A 59 19.96 -31.08 -14.16
CA ALA A 59 20.14 -29.77 -14.78
C ALA A 59 20.21 -29.82 -16.32
N GLY A 60 19.79 -28.72 -16.96
CA GLY A 60 19.99 -28.47 -18.39
C GLY A 60 18.72 -28.50 -19.24
N THR A 61 17.54 -28.50 -18.62
CA THR A 61 16.26 -28.43 -19.34
C THR A 61 15.77 -26.99 -19.44
N ASP A 62 15.28 -26.59 -20.62
CA ASP A 62 14.65 -25.30 -20.83
C ASP A 62 13.22 -25.34 -20.28
N THR A 63 13.05 -24.90 -19.03
CA THR A 63 11.77 -24.91 -18.30
C THR A 63 10.72 -24.04 -18.99
N ARG A 64 11.13 -22.93 -19.61
CA ARG A 64 10.26 -22.04 -20.38
C ARG A 64 9.63 -22.75 -21.57
N LEU A 65 10.45 -23.44 -22.37
CA LEU A 65 9.97 -24.20 -23.52
C LEU A 65 9.01 -25.33 -23.11
N ILE A 66 9.21 -25.93 -21.92
CA ILE A 66 8.28 -26.95 -21.40
C ILE A 66 6.92 -26.33 -21.05
N ALA A 67 6.92 -25.21 -20.34
CA ALA A 67 5.68 -24.53 -19.98
C ALA A 67 4.91 -24.04 -21.22
N GLU A 68 5.59 -23.49 -22.22
CA GLU A 68 4.99 -23.10 -23.50
C GLU A 68 4.37 -24.29 -24.26
N ARG A 69 5.05 -25.46 -24.25
CA ARG A 69 4.49 -26.69 -24.84
C ARG A 69 3.27 -27.21 -24.09
N PHE A 70 3.27 -27.10 -22.77
CA PHE A 70 2.13 -27.46 -21.95
C PHE A 70 0.94 -26.55 -22.24
N ALA A 71 1.17 -25.24 -22.26
CA ALA A 71 0.16 -24.26 -22.66
C ALA A 71 -0.42 -24.59 -24.04
N ALA A 72 0.40 -24.85 -25.05
CA ALA A 72 -0.07 -25.19 -26.40
C ALA A 72 -0.96 -26.45 -26.48
N VAL A 73 -0.94 -27.33 -25.47
CA VAL A 73 -1.79 -28.53 -25.40
C VAL A 73 -3.08 -28.29 -24.62
N PHE A 74 -3.03 -27.49 -23.55
CA PHE A 74 -4.11 -27.34 -22.59
C PHE A 74 -4.76 -25.96 -22.54
N TYR A 75 -4.18 -24.96 -23.20
CA TYR A 75 -4.68 -23.60 -23.28
C TYR A 75 -4.74 -23.19 -24.77
N PRO A 76 -5.93 -23.22 -25.40
CA PRO A 76 -6.05 -23.01 -26.85
C PRO A 76 -5.76 -21.57 -27.29
N GLU A 77 -5.90 -20.60 -26.39
CA GLU A 77 -5.61 -19.19 -26.64
C GLU A 77 -4.10 -18.92 -26.67
N GLU A 78 -3.70 -17.84 -27.34
CA GLU A 78 -2.29 -17.44 -27.41
C GLU A 78 -1.83 -16.89 -26.06
N VAL A 79 -0.73 -17.42 -25.53
CA VAL A 79 -0.18 -17.01 -24.23
C VAL A 79 1.27 -16.57 -24.33
N GLU A 80 1.64 -15.60 -23.50
CA GLU A 80 3.01 -15.14 -23.32
C GLU A 80 3.51 -15.43 -21.90
N VAL A 81 4.80 -15.74 -21.77
CA VAL A 81 5.46 -15.89 -20.47
C VAL A 81 5.65 -14.52 -19.82
N MET A 82 4.91 -14.29 -18.75
CA MET A 82 4.93 -13.03 -18.00
C MET A 82 6.01 -13.02 -16.92
N GLN A 83 6.20 -14.16 -16.25
CA GLN A 83 7.06 -14.26 -15.09
C GLN A 83 7.65 -15.66 -14.98
N ALA A 84 8.87 -15.72 -14.48
CA ALA A 84 9.52 -16.97 -14.15
C ALA A 84 10.28 -16.78 -12.83
N GLU A 85 9.91 -17.54 -11.82
CA GLU A 85 10.51 -17.49 -10.49
C GLU A 85 11.19 -18.81 -10.15
N PRO A 86 12.44 -18.80 -9.67
CA PRO A 86 13.08 -20.01 -9.19
C PRO A 86 12.45 -20.45 -7.85
N ALA A 87 12.23 -21.75 -7.71
CA ALA A 87 11.82 -22.43 -6.49
C ALA A 87 12.82 -23.54 -6.14
N GLU A 88 12.63 -24.23 -5.00
CA GLU A 88 13.53 -25.30 -4.59
C GLU A 88 13.43 -26.49 -5.57
N HIS A 89 14.46 -26.65 -6.42
CA HIS A 89 14.52 -27.65 -7.49
C HIS A 89 13.49 -27.49 -8.62
N SER A 90 12.86 -26.33 -8.74
CA SER A 90 11.87 -26.06 -9.79
C SER A 90 11.88 -24.60 -10.24
N MET A 91 11.11 -24.32 -11.30
CA MET A 91 10.81 -22.99 -11.79
C MET A 91 9.29 -22.85 -11.88
N VAL A 92 8.73 -21.82 -11.25
CA VAL A 92 7.32 -21.44 -11.40
C VAL A 92 7.23 -20.45 -12.54
N ILE A 93 6.44 -20.77 -13.55
CA ILE A 93 6.27 -19.97 -14.77
C ILE A 93 4.81 -19.55 -14.88
N VAL A 94 4.58 -18.24 -14.98
CA VAL A 94 3.25 -17.67 -15.19
C VAL A 94 3.15 -17.24 -16.65
N LEU A 95 2.15 -17.78 -17.34
CA LEU A 95 1.78 -17.43 -18.69
C LEU A 95 0.42 -16.72 -18.68
N ALA A 96 0.29 -15.63 -19.42
CA ALA A 96 -0.96 -14.89 -19.55
C ALA A 96 -1.48 -14.97 -20.99
N GLU A 97 -2.81 -15.08 -21.12
CA GLU A 97 -3.49 -14.92 -22.40
C GLU A 97 -3.20 -13.53 -22.98
N THR A 98 -2.98 -13.46 -24.29
CA THR A 98 -2.68 -12.21 -24.98
C THR A 98 -3.92 -11.72 -25.73
N ASP A 99 -4.30 -10.46 -25.50
CA ASP A 99 -5.34 -9.81 -26.30
C ASP A 99 -4.89 -9.71 -27.77
N PRO A 100 -5.64 -10.29 -28.73
CA PRO A 100 -5.25 -10.27 -30.13
C PRO A 100 -5.22 -8.87 -30.75
N VAL A 101 -5.93 -7.89 -30.18
CA VAL A 101 -6.01 -6.53 -30.72
C VAL A 101 -4.80 -5.70 -30.30
N HIS A 102 -4.57 -5.56 -29.00
CA HIS A 102 -3.49 -4.71 -28.47
C HIS A 102 -2.19 -5.46 -28.18
N GLN A 103 -2.19 -6.79 -28.28
CA GLN A 103 -1.04 -7.66 -27.96
C GLN A 103 -0.57 -7.45 -26.52
N LEU A 104 -1.54 -7.36 -25.60
CA LEU A 104 -1.31 -7.13 -24.17
C LEU A 104 -1.75 -8.34 -23.36
N PRO A 105 -1.05 -8.67 -22.27
CA PRO A 105 -1.45 -9.75 -21.37
C PRO A 105 -2.76 -9.39 -20.66
N ILE A 106 -3.66 -10.36 -20.57
CA ILE A 106 -4.96 -10.22 -19.90
C ILE A 106 -4.78 -10.70 -18.45
N PRO A 107 -4.97 -9.82 -17.44
CA PRO A 107 -4.83 -10.21 -16.06
C PRO A 107 -5.81 -11.34 -15.70
N GLY A 108 -5.35 -12.29 -14.90
CA GLY A 108 -6.20 -13.40 -14.43
C GLY A 108 -6.59 -14.43 -15.49
N ALA A 109 -6.26 -14.24 -16.77
CA ALA A 109 -6.43 -15.23 -17.83
C ALA A 109 -5.07 -15.81 -18.23
N GLY A 110 -4.95 -17.14 -18.19
CA GLY A 110 -3.73 -17.84 -18.56
C GLY A 110 -3.51 -19.10 -17.73
N LEU A 111 -2.25 -19.37 -17.39
CA LEU A 111 -1.89 -20.53 -16.59
C LEU A 111 -0.58 -20.32 -15.81
N THR A 112 -0.49 -20.99 -14.67
CA THR A 112 0.75 -21.13 -13.91
C THR A 112 1.22 -22.57 -14.02
N VAL A 113 2.50 -22.77 -14.31
CA VAL A 113 3.11 -24.10 -14.47
C VAL A 113 4.38 -24.16 -13.61
N GLU A 114 4.48 -25.18 -12.77
CA GLU A 114 5.71 -25.50 -12.06
C GLU A 114 6.47 -26.61 -12.79
N VAL A 115 7.73 -26.31 -13.15
CA VAL A 115 8.60 -27.23 -13.87
C VAL A 115 9.80 -27.57 -12.99
N HIS A 116 9.91 -28.83 -12.58
CA HIS A 116 11.07 -29.33 -11.84
C HIS A 116 12.32 -29.33 -12.72
N ASP A 117 13.51 -29.23 -12.11
CA ASP A 117 14.81 -29.22 -12.79
C ASP A 117 14.99 -30.37 -13.79
N SER A 118 14.36 -31.52 -13.50
CA SER A 118 14.36 -32.71 -14.37
C SER A 118 13.62 -32.53 -15.71
N GLY A 119 12.86 -31.45 -15.87
CA GLY A 119 12.02 -31.19 -17.04
C GLY A 119 10.60 -31.75 -16.96
N VAL A 120 10.16 -32.16 -15.76
CA VAL A 120 8.80 -32.67 -15.50
C VAL A 120 7.94 -31.54 -14.94
N ILE A 121 6.66 -31.50 -15.33
CA ILE A 121 5.70 -30.58 -14.74
C ILE A 121 5.15 -31.20 -13.47
N THR A 122 5.40 -30.54 -12.34
CA THR A 122 4.95 -31.00 -11.02
C THR A 122 3.61 -30.39 -10.64
N ALA A 123 3.34 -29.16 -11.05
CA ALA A 123 2.04 -28.55 -10.84
C ALA A 123 1.63 -27.69 -12.04
N ALA A 124 0.33 -27.59 -12.27
CA ALA A 124 -0.23 -26.64 -13.22
C ALA A 124 -1.60 -26.16 -12.76
N GLN A 125 -1.89 -24.88 -12.95
CA GLN A 125 -3.19 -24.27 -12.69
C GLN A 125 -3.58 -23.42 -13.89
N LEU A 126 -4.73 -23.70 -14.49
CA LEU A 126 -5.30 -22.94 -15.58
C LEU A 126 -6.35 -21.97 -15.02
N SER A 127 -6.26 -20.72 -15.46
CA SER A 127 -7.20 -19.67 -15.14
C SER A 127 -7.98 -19.32 -16.41
N ARG A 128 -9.23 -19.82 -16.47
CA ARG A 128 -10.17 -19.61 -17.59
C ARG A 128 -11.39 -18.81 -17.15
N ILE A 129 -11.15 -17.81 -16.30
CA ILE A 129 -12.24 -17.00 -15.77
C ILE A 129 -12.86 -16.21 -16.93
N PRO A 130 -14.18 -16.30 -17.20
CA PRO A 130 -14.80 -15.56 -18.28
C PRO A 130 -14.64 -14.07 -18.06
N TYR A 131 -14.01 -13.36 -18.99
CA TYR A 131 -13.72 -11.94 -18.84
C TYR A 131 -14.35 -11.09 -19.95
N LYS A 132 -14.41 -9.79 -19.70
CA LYS A 132 -14.81 -8.79 -20.71
C LYS A 132 -13.77 -7.69 -20.81
N LEU A 133 -13.19 -7.55 -21.99
CA LEU A 133 -12.32 -6.42 -22.35
C LEU A 133 -13.18 -5.24 -22.80
N ILE A 134 -13.00 -4.11 -22.13
CA ILE A 134 -13.68 -2.85 -22.43
C ILE A 134 -12.66 -1.97 -23.17
N ASP A 135 -12.74 -2.03 -24.49
CA ASP A 135 -11.97 -1.17 -25.39
C ASP A 135 -12.85 -0.02 -25.91
N ARG A 136 -12.23 1.14 -26.18
CA ARG A 136 -12.90 2.31 -26.75
C ARG A 136 -12.37 2.57 -28.15
N GLU A 137 -13.25 2.98 -29.06
CA GLU A 137 -12.95 3.10 -30.51
C GLU A 137 -11.78 4.07 -30.85
N ALA A 138 -11.43 4.98 -29.95
CA ALA A 138 -10.29 5.88 -30.13
C ALA A 138 -9.39 5.83 -28.89
N VAL A 139 -8.25 5.14 -29.02
CA VAL A 139 -7.17 5.15 -28.04
C VAL A 139 -6.36 6.42 -28.26
N MET A 140 -6.28 7.28 -27.24
CA MET A 140 -5.38 8.44 -27.27
C MET A 140 -3.92 8.00 -27.37
N ASP A 141 -3.06 8.87 -27.91
CA ASP A 141 -1.64 8.56 -27.94
C ASP A 141 -0.98 8.70 -26.55
N MET A 142 0.16 8.03 -26.37
CA MET A 142 0.88 7.99 -25.09
C MET A 142 1.35 9.37 -24.62
N GLU A 143 1.73 10.27 -25.54
CA GLU A 143 2.21 11.61 -25.17
C GLU A 143 1.04 12.51 -24.74
N GLU A 144 -0.13 12.35 -25.36
CA GLU A 144 -1.37 12.98 -24.91
C GLU A 144 -1.77 12.47 -23.51
N ALA A 145 -1.74 11.15 -23.28
CA ALA A 145 -2.01 10.56 -21.97
C ALA A 145 -1.04 11.08 -20.89
N LYS A 146 0.24 11.15 -21.23
CA LYS A 146 1.27 11.72 -20.35
C LYS A 146 1.02 13.18 -20.02
N GLY A 147 0.62 13.98 -21.01
CA GLY A 147 0.23 15.38 -20.82
C GLY A 147 -0.97 15.53 -19.89
N LYS A 148 -1.99 14.69 -20.05
CA LYS A 148 -3.18 14.65 -19.17
C LYS A 148 -2.80 14.28 -17.74
N LEU A 149 -1.99 13.23 -17.59
CA LEU A 149 -1.50 12.78 -16.29
C LEU A 149 -0.77 13.90 -15.56
N LEU A 150 0.21 14.53 -16.22
CA LEU A 150 0.99 15.61 -15.63
C LEU A 150 0.14 16.86 -15.33
N ALA A 151 -0.92 17.11 -16.09
CA ALA A 151 -1.80 18.25 -15.85
C ALA A 151 -2.59 18.08 -14.55
N GLU A 152 -3.17 16.89 -14.32
CA GLU A 152 -4.11 16.62 -13.23
C GLU A 152 -3.46 16.00 -11.99
N ALA A 153 -2.37 15.25 -12.15
CA ALA A 153 -1.69 14.60 -11.03
C ALA A 153 -0.98 15.62 -10.11
N SER A 154 -1.13 15.38 -8.81
CA SER A 154 -0.38 16.09 -7.78
C SER A 154 1.08 15.66 -7.80
N VAL A 155 1.97 16.65 -7.75
CA VAL A 155 3.41 16.42 -7.52
C VAL A 155 3.64 16.37 -6.02
N ILE A 156 4.48 15.45 -5.59
CA ILE A 156 4.96 15.34 -4.21
C ILE A 156 6.49 15.37 -4.19
N LEU A 157 7.03 15.77 -3.05
CA LEU A 157 8.46 15.77 -2.76
C LEU A 157 8.74 14.65 -1.76
N ALA A 158 9.60 13.70 -2.11
CA ALA A 158 9.91 12.54 -1.28
C ALA A 158 11.41 12.45 -0.98
N ALA A 159 11.74 11.82 0.14
CA ALA A 159 13.11 11.46 0.48
C ALA A 159 13.40 10.02 0.03
N GLU A 160 14.27 9.86 -0.95
CA GLU A 160 14.74 8.55 -1.43
C GLU A 160 16.21 8.37 -1.03
N GLY A 161 16.42 7.78 0.14
CA GLY A 161 17.74 7.76 0.79
C GLY A 161 18.21 9.19 1.09
N ASP A 162 19.43 9.51 0.66
CA ASP A 162 20.04 10.83 0.92
C ASP A 162 19.61 11.92 -0.08
N LYS A 163 18.59 11.68 -0.91
CA LYS A 163 18.16 12.60 -1.97
C LYS A 163 16.70 12.98 -1.85
N ALA A 164 16.42 14.24 -2.16
CA ALA A 164 15.07 14.71 -2.40
C ALA A 164 14.69 14.47 -3.87
N VAL A 165 13.52 13.87 -4.11
CA VAL A 165 13.03 13.52 -5.44
C VAL A 165 11.61 14.04 -5.61
N TYR A 166 11.35 14.67 -6.76
CA TYR A 166 10.00 15.03 -7.17
C TYR A 166 9.38 13.86 -7.93
N LYS A 167 8.22 13.39 -7.46
CA LYS A 167 7.44 12.33 -8.13
C LYS A 167 5.96 12.72 -8.19
N LEU A 168 5.20 12.02 -9.03
CA LEU A 168 3.73 12.09 -8.95
C LEU A 168 3.28 11.27 -7.74
N SER A 169 2.21 11.73 -7.07
CA SER A 169 1.58 10.99 -5.96
C SER A 169 1.38 9.52 -6.33
N ASP A 170 1.70 8.61 -5.41
CA ASP A 170 1.55 7.16 -5.59
C ASP A 170 0.07 6.74 -5.68
N GLN A 171 -0.84 7.64 -5.30
CA GLN A 171 -2.28 7.46 -5.52
C GLN A 171 -2.67 7.51 -7.00
N VAL A 172 -1.84 8.10 -7.86
CA VAL A 172 -2.08 8.23 -9.29
C VAL A 172 -1.49 7.02 -10.02
N ILE A 173 -2.36 6.15 -10.53
CA ILE A 173 -1.99 4.89 -11.19
C ILE A 173 -1.70 5.12 -12.67
N GLY A 174 -2.51 5.96 -13.32
CA GLY A 174 -2.49 6.06 -14.78
C GLY A 174 -3.57 6.97 -15.34
N VAL A 175 -3.84 6.82 -16.64
CA VAL A 175 -4.87 7.55 -17.37
C VAL A 175 -5.67 6.58 -18.23
N HIS A 176 -6.99 6.64 -18.15
CA HIS A 176 -7.87 5.95 -19.08
C HIS A 176 -7.61 6.40 -20.52
N THR A 177 -7.96 5.57 -21.49
CA THR A 177 -7.83 5.93 -22.91
C THR A 177 -8.67 7.14 -23.34
N ASP A 178 -9.62 7.58 -22.50
CA ASP A 178 -10.42 8.80 -22.70
C ASP A 178 -9.80 10.07 -22.08
N GLY A 179 -8.66 9.95 -21.39
CA GLY A 179 -7.94 11.04 -20.77
C GLY A 179 -8.27 11.30 -19.31
N THR A 180 -9.16 10.53 -18.69
CA THR A 180 -9.47 10.64 -17.26
C THR A 180 -8.36 10.01 -16.42
N VAL A 181 -7.85 10.71 -15.40
CA VAL A 181 -6.83 10.17 -14.49
C VAL A 181 -7.42 9.12 -13.54
N LEU A 182 -6.71 8.00 -13.40
CA LEU A 182 -7.06 6.89 -12.52
C LEU A 182 -6.33 7.02 -11.19
N TYR A 183 -7.09 6.98 -10.10
CA TYR A 183 -6.60 7.05 -8.73
C TYR A 183 -6.89 5.75 -7.95
N THR A 184 -5.97 5.29 -7.11
CA THR A 184 -6.28 4.27 -6.08
C THR A 184 -7.25 4.85 -5.06
N GLU A 185 -6.92 6.05 -4.59
CA GLU A 185 -7.67 6.85 -3.62
C GLU A 185 -7.59 8.32 -4.02
N LEU A 186 -8.66 9.07 -3.73
CA LEU A 186 -8.63 10.50 -3.99
C LEU A 186 -7.61 11.17 -3.05
N PRO A 187 -6.75 12.06 -3.58
CA PRO A 187 -5.81 12.78 -2.74
C PRO A 187 -6.54 13.64 -1.71
N PRO A 188 -5.96 13.81 -0.50
CA PRO A 188 -6.55 14.65 0.52
C PRO A 188 -6.67 16.09 0.01
N LEU A 189 -7.78 16.74 0.35
CA LEU A 189 -7.96 18.16 0.07
C LEU A 189 -7.17 18.97 1.09
N LEU A 190 -6.05 19.52 0.64
CA LEU A 190 -5.21 20.39 1.47
C LEU A 190 -5.78 21.81 1.48
N SER A 191 -5.94 22.35 2.69
CA SER A 191 -6.45 23.70 2.93
C SER A 191 -5.45 24.54 3.71
N ASP A 192 -5.37 25.83 3.39
CA ASP A 192 -4.55 26.78 4.13
C ASP A 192 -5.03 26.90 5.58
N ILE A 193 -4.09 27.16 6.48
CA ILE A 193 -4.37 27.44 7.88
C ILE A 193 -4.60 28.95 8.02
N GLU A 194 -5.82 29.36 8.35
CA GLU A 194 -6.25 30.78 8.36
C GLU A 194 -6.26 31.41 9.77
N ASP A 195 -5.81 30.69 10.80
CA ASP A 195 -5.89 31.16 12.19
C ASP A 195 -4.81 32.21 12.52
N GLU A 196 -5.25 33.31 13.15
CA GLU A 196 -4.35 34.28 13.79
C GLU A 196 -3.80 33.66 15.08
N LEU A 197 -2.50 33.34 15.07
CA LEU A 197 -1.84 32.75 16.23
C LEU A 197 -1.59 33.81 17.31
N GLU A 198 -2.10 33.57 18.51
CA GLU A 198 -1.58 34.21 19.72
C GLU A 198 -0.40 33.37 20.24
N PRO A 199 0.70 33.99 20.73
CA PRO A 199 1.80 33.25 21.33
C PRO A 199 1.30 32.32 22.44
N GLY A 200 1.53 31.03 22.27
CA GLY A 200 1.05 30.00 23.19
C GLY A 200 2.17 29.42 24.04
N ASP A 201 1.78 28.51 24.92
CA ASP A 201 2.70 27.60 25.60
C ASP A 201 2.13 26.19 25.43
N TRP A 202 2.90 25.31 24.76
CA TRP A 202 2.48 23.94 24.49
C TRP A 202 2.16 23.18 25.79
N ALA A 203 2.88 23.48 26.88
CA ALA A 203 2.67 22.83 28.17
C ALA A 203 1.27 23.14 28.72
N SER A 204 0.89 24.42 28.71
CA SER A 204 -0.46 24.86 29.09
C SER A 204 -1.57 24.23 28.24
N MET A 205 -1.32 24.02 26.93
CA MET A 205 -2.28 23.36 26.03
C MET A 205 -2.45 21.85 26.30
N MET A 206 -1.49 21.20 26.96
CA MET A 206 -1.62 19.83 27.47
C MET A 206 -2.23 19.77 28.89
N GLY A 207 -2.61 20.92 29.46
CA GLY A 207 -3.16 21.02 30.81
C GLY A 207 -2.11 21.06 31.92
N MET A 208 -0.85 21.38 31.59
CA MET A 208 0.18 21.59 32.62
C MET A 208 -0.09 22.84 33.42
N THR A 209 0.11 22.74 34.73
CA THR A 209 0.09 23.86 35.67
C THR A 209 1.48 24.09 36.25
N ASP A 210 1.66 25.18 37.00
CA ASP A 210 2.91 25.53 37.67
C ASP A 210 3.41 24.45 38.66
N ASP A 211 2.53 23.53 39.07
CA ASP A 211 2.85 22.44 40.00
C ASP A 211 3.45 21.21 39.30
N PHE A 212 3.51 21.19 37.96
CA PHE A 212 4.15 20.11 37.21
C PHE A 212 5.67 20.22 37.28
N ILE A 213 6.34 19.10 37.52
CA ILE A 213 7.79 19.01 37.46
C ILE A 213 8.23 18.01 36.40
N ASN A 214 9.32 18.37 35.73
CA ASN A 214 9.96 17.52 34.73
C ASN A 214 10.85 16.47 35.39
N TYR A 215 10.79 15.24 34.89
CA TYR A 215 11.69 14.15 35.25
C TYR A 215 11.93 13.23 34.04
N TYR A 216 12.86 12.30 34.18
CA TYR A 216 13.22 11.32 33.13
C TYR A 216 13.14 9.91 33.70
N ASN A 217 12.65 8.96 32.89
CA ASN A 217 12.66 7.55 33.25
C ASN A 217 13.95 6.85 32.79
N GLU A 218 14.06 5.53 33.02
CA GLU A 218 15.23 4.73 32.69
C GLU A 218 15.57 4.67 31.17
N ASN A 219 14.61 5.03 30.32
CA ASN A 219 14.75 5.05 28.86
C ASN A 219 14.97 6.48 28.33
N ASP A 220 15.37 7.43 29.18
CA ASP A 220 15.55 8.86 28.85
C ASP A 220 14.29 9.53 28.25
N VAL A 221 13.10 8.98 28.51
CA VAL A 221 11.84 9.62 28.11
C VAL A 221 11.57 10.80 29.03
N GLN A 222 11.26 11.95 28.43
CA GLN A 222 10.91 13.15 29.17
C GLN A 222 9.46 13.06 29.68
N LEU A 223 9.28 13.08 30.99
CA LEU A 223 7.98 12.96 31.65
C LEU A 223 7.67 14.21 32.48
N TRP A 224 6.39 14.48 32.68
CA TRP A 224 5.91 15.54 33.57
C TRP A 224 4.75 15.03 34.41
N ALA A 225 4.76 15.35 35.69
CA ALA A 225 3.68 15.08 36.62
C ALA A 225 3.62 16.14 37.71
N GLU A 226 2.47 16.28 38.35
CA GLU A 226 2.32 17.13 39.54
C GLU A 226 3.34 16.74 40.62
N LYS A 227 4.00 17.76 41.18
CA LYS A 227 5.04 17.60 42.22
C LYS A 227 4.61 16.72 43.38
N VAL A 228 3.35 16.81 43.79
CA VAL A 228 2.79 16.01 44.89
C VAL A 228 2.87 14.51 44.60
N ILE A 229 2.68 14.10 43.35
CA ILE A 229 2.75 12.68 42.94
C ILE A 229 4.19 12.21 42.94
N VAL A 230 5.09 13.02 42.37
CA VAL A 230 6.52 12.72 42.28
C VAL A 230 7.17 12.64 43.67
N ASP A 231 6.78 13.51 44.60
CA ASP A 231 7.29 13.51 45.97
C ASP A 231 6.81 12.27 46.78
N GLN A 232 5.76 11.58 46.33
CA GLN A 232 5.09 10.49 47.07
C GLN A 232 5.36 9.08 46.51
N HIS A 233 5.82 8.96 45.27
CA HIS A 233 6.02 7.68 44.59
C HIS A 233 7.46 7.55 44.07
N PRO A 234 8.04 6.34 44.05
CA PRO A 234 9.27 6.12 43.28
C PRO A 234 8.99 6.38 41.80
N ILE A 235 10.02 6.79 41.05
CA ILE A 235 9.89 7.21 39.64
C ILE A 235 9.19 6.16 38.77
N GLU A 236 9.45 4.87 39.03
CA GLU A 236 8.87 3.72 38.32
C GLU A 236 7.34 3.57 38.51
N ASP A 237 6.78 4.13 39.59
CA ASP A 237 5.36 4.00 39.96
C ASP A 237 4.56 5.29 39.66
N ILE A 238 5.19 6.34 39.13
CA ILE A 238 4.50 7.59 38.79
C ILE A 238 3.71 7.38 37.50
N PRO A 239 2.38 7.59 37.50
CA PRO A 239 1.60 7.51 36.27
C PRO A 239 2.02 8.62 35.29
N ASP A 240 2.23 8.25 34.03
CA ASP A 240 2.57 9.18 32.95
C ASP A 240 1.42 10.19 32.74
N GLN A 241 1.52 11.38 33.35
CA GLN A 241 0.53 12.44 33.12
C GLN A 241 0.79 13.14 31.79
N ILE A 242 2.05 13.46 31.50
CA ILE A 242 2.49 13.90 30.17
C ILE A 242 3.81 13.24 29.82
N ALA A 243 3.90 12.71 28.61
CA ALA A 243 5.09 12.09 28.07
C ALA A 243 5.50 12.77 26.75
N ILE A 244 6.79 13.03 26.61
CA ILE A 244 7.39 13.61 25.41
C ILE A 244 8.50 12.68 24.93
N ARG A 245 8.38 12.22 23.69
CA ARG A 245 9.39 11.39 23.03
C ARG A 245 9.82 12.10 21.76
N LYS A 246 11.12 12.36 21.64
CA LYS A 246 11.73 12.98 20.47
C LYS A 246 12.81 12.03 19.98
N ASN A 247 12.58 11.40 18.84
CA ASN A 247 13.61 10.62 18.16
C ASN A 247 13.98 11.30 16.82
N GLU A 248 14.76 10.62 15.99
CA GLU A 248 15.23 11.16 14.72
C GLU A 248 14.09 11.35 13.70
N ASP A 249 13.02 10.55 13.82
CA ASP A 249 11.95 10.47 12.83
C ASP A 249 10.66 11.20 13.24
N VAL A 250 10.36 11.28 14.55
CA VAL A 250 9.05 11.68 15.07
C VAL A 250 9.17 12.49 16.36
N LEU A 251 8.29 13.48 16.50
CA LEU A 251 7.96 14.15 17.75
C LEU A 251 6.63 13.59 18.26
N PHE A 252 6.64 13.03 19.46
CA PHE A 252 5.46 12.44 20.09
C PHE A 252 5.19 13.09 21.45
N TYR A 253 3.97 13.56 21.64
CA TYR A 253 3.44 14.10 22.89
C TYR A 253 2.20 13.29 23.28
N SER A 254 2.08 12.91 24.55
CA SER A 254 0.89 12.24 25.09
C SER A 254 0.52 12.87 26.43
N GLY A 255 -0.78 13.10 26.66
CA GLY A 255 -1.31 13.83 27.81
C GLY A 255 -2.54 13.17 28.41
N ALA A 256 -2.40 12.66 29.63
CA ALA A 256 -3.44 12.06 30.47
C ALA A 256 -3.86 12.98 31.63
N THR A 257 -3.70 14.31 31.47
CA THR A 257 -4.12 15.30 32.48
C THR A 257 -5.62 15.22 32.76
N PRO A 258 -6.07 15.43 34.01
CA PRO A 258 -7.48 15.31 34.39
C PRO A 258 -8.43 16.17 33.53
N TRP A 259 -9.66 15.69 33.34
CA TRP A 259 -10.72 16.40 32.62
C TRP A 259 -12.08 16.16 33.25
N ASN A 260 -13.06 16.96 32.84
CA ASN A 260 -14.46 16.80 33.25
C ASN A 260 -15.39 17.02 32.04
N LYS A 261 -16.67 16.67 32.20
CA LYS A 261 -17.68 16.78 31.15
C LYS A 261 -18.46 18.11 31.20
N ASP A 262 -17.94 19.13 31.89
CA ASP A 262 -18.69 20.38 32.17
C ASP A 262 -18.91 21.22 30.91
N ARG A 263 -17.99 21.13 29.96
CA ARG A 263 -18.04 21.82 28.66
C ARG A 263 -17.86 20.82 27.53
N ARG A 264 -18.40 21.15 26.37
CA ARG A 264 -18.05 20.55 25.09
C ARG A 264 -17.60 21.66 24.15
N TRP A 265 -16.38 21.57 23.66
CA TRP A 265 -15.81 22.50 22.70
C TRP A 265 -16.38 22.24 21.31
N THR A 266 -16.44 23.31 20.50
CA THR A 266 -16.81 23.19 19.09
C THR A 266 -15.63 22.73 18.24
N GLU A 267 -15.89 22.14 17.08
CA GLU A 267 -14.83 21.69 16.17
C GLU A 267 -13.89 22.84 15.75
N GLU A 268 -14.43 24.03 15.51
CA GLU A 268 -13.63 25.22 15.18
C GLU A 268 -12.68 25.62 16.32
N GLU A 269 -13.14 25.59 17.58
CA GLU A 269 -12.28 25.89 18.72
C GLU A 269 -11.22 24.81 18.94
N LEU A 270 -11.59 23.53 18.76
CA LEU A 270 -10.64 22.41 18.84
C LEU A 270 -9.59 22.48 17.72
N LYS A 271 -10.00 22.82 16.50
CA LYS A 271 -9.10 23.02 15.36
C LYS A 271 -8.09 24.13 15.67
N ARG A 272 -8.56 25.25 16.23
CA ARG A 272 -7.67 26.34 16.64
C ARG A 272 -6.66 25.89 17.70
N GLN A 273 -7.07 25.10 18.68
CA GLN A 273 -6.14 24.52 19.65
C GLN A 273 -5.10 23.63 19.00
N ALA A 274 -5.50 22.77 18.05
CA ALA A 274 -4.57 21.92 17.31
C ALA A 274 -3.56 22.76 16.50
N VAL A 275 -4.03 23.80 15.80
CA VAL A 275 -3.18 24.72 15.03
C VAL A 275 -2.20 25.46 15.92
N HIS A 276 -2.66 25.99 17.05
CA HIS A 276 -1.79 26.67 18.02
C HIS A 276 -0.73 25.70 18.55
N PHE A 277 -1.12 24.49 18.92
CA PHE A 277 -0.18 23.48 19.39
C PHE A 277 0.86 23.13 18.33
N LEU A 278 0.43 22.90 17.08
CA LEU A 278 1.33 22.64 15.96
C LEU A 278 2.38 23.73 15.86
N SER A 279 1.97 25.00 15.89
CA SER A 279 2.87 26.15 15.76
C SER A 279 3.94 26.26 16.86
N GLU A 280 3.68 25.70 18.04
CA GLU A 280 4.60 25.72 19.18
C GLU A 280 5.58 24.53 19.18
N VAL A 281 5.24 23.42 18.52
CA VAL A 281 6.04 22.18 18.58
C VAL A 281 6.84 21.89 17.31
N VAL A 282 6.49 22.49 16.18
CA VAL A 282 7.22 22.32 14.90
C VAL A 282 8.25 23.43 14.70
N GLU A 283 9.34 23.10 14.02
CA GLU A 283 10.39 24.07 13.69
C GLU A 283 10.08 24.81 12.38
N GLN A 284 9.24 24.23 11.52
CA GLN A 284 8.91 24.75 10.22
C GLN A 284 7.84 25.86 10.30
N PRO A 285 7.85 26.85 9.39
CA PRO A 285 6.80 27.87 9.35
C PRO A 285 5.41 27.25 9.19
N LEU A 286 4.42 27.75 9.93
CA LEU A 286 3.04 27.23 9.85
C LEU A 286 2.43 27.39 8.45
N GLU A 287 2.86 28.38 7.68
CA GLU A 287 2.42 28.64 6.29
C GLU A 287 2.71 27.45 5.34
N GLU A 288 3.72 26.66 5.69
CA GLU A 288 4.13 25.46 4.98
C GLU A 288 3.31 24.23 5.41
N TRP A 289 2.52 24.31 6.49
CA TRP A 289 1.58 23.25 6.88
C TRP A 289 0.19 23.51 6.32
N LYS A 290 -0.50 22.45 5.89
CA LYS A 290 -1.86 22.48 5.39
C LYS A 290 -2.75 21.56 6.20
N HIS A 291 -3.99 21.96 6.44
CA HIS A 291 -4.99 21.08 7.05
C HIS A 291 -5.48 20.07 6.01
N ALA A 292 -5.32 18.78 6.32
CA ALA A 292 -5.62 17.65 5.44
C ALA A 292 -6.95 16.95 5.79
N GLY A 293 -7.48 17.16 7.00
CA GLY A 293 -8.76 16.62 7.40
C GLY A 293 -8.98 16.61 8.92
N SER A 294 -10.21 16.34 9.33
CA SER A 294 -10.59 16.15 10.73
C SER A 294 -11.49 14.91 10.87
N GLN A 295 -11.38 14.21 11.99
CA GLN A 295 -12.27 13.09 12.33
C GLN A 295 -12.43 12.93 13.84
N LEU A 296 -13.51 12.28 14.28
CA LEU A 296 -13.64 11.86 15.68
C LEU A 296 -12.87 10.55 15.89
N SER A 297 -12.14 10.45 17.00
CA SER A 297 -11.45 9.20 17.33
C SER A 297 -12.44 8.04 17.51
N ALA A 298 -12.07 6.85 17.02
CA ALA A 298 -12.88 5.64 17.15
C ALA A 298 -13.15 5.27 18.63
N ASP A 299 -12.21 5.62 19.51
CA ASP A 299 -12.28 5.35 20.95
C ASP A 299 -13.24 6.29 21.69
N ALA A 300 -13.84 7.28 21.01
CA ALA A 300 -14.88 8.15 21.58
C ALA A 300 -16.13 7.40 22.09
N THR A 301 -16.26 6.10 21.79
CA THR A 301 -17.35 5.23 22.25
C THR A 301 -17.03 4.43 23.53
N ILE A 302 -15.77 4.44 24.01
CA ILE A 302 -15.36 3.75 25.23
C ILE A 302 -15.51 4.74 26.40
N GLU A 303 -16.74 4.87 26.92
CA GLU A 303 -17.23 6.05 27.66
C GLU A 303 -16.56 6.39 29.03
N ASP A 304 -15.69 5.54 29.58
CA ASP A 304 -15.39 5.62 31.02
C ASP A 304 -13.90 5.74 31.44
N GLU A 305 -12.92 5.63 30.55
CA GLU A 305 -11.49 5.76 30.95
C GLU A 305 -10.70 6.86 30.23
N LEU A 306 -11.07 7.21 28.98
CA LEU A 306 -10.35 8.20 28.17
C LEU A 306 -11.28 9.33 27.71
N GLU A 307 -10.73 10.53 27.56
CA GLU A 307 -11.49 11.64 26.99
C GLU A 307 -11.73 11.41 25.50
N PRO A 308 -12.97 11.53 24.99
CA PRO A 308 -13.22 11.55 23.56
C PRO A 308 -12.43 12.68 22.87
N THR A 309 -11.75 12.36 21.77
CA THR A 309 -10.93 13.33 21.02
C THR A 309 -11.43 13.58 19.61
N CYS A 310 -11.17 14.79 19.11
CA CYS A 310 -11.18 15.09 17.69
C CYS A 310 -9.73 15.10 17.18
N ILE A 311 -9.48 14.38 16.09
CA ILE A 311 -8.19 14.24 15.43
C ILE A 311 -8.14 15.24 14.28
N PHE A 312 -7.12 16.10 14.26
CA PHE A 312 -6.82 16.99 13.15
C PHE A 312 -5.54 16.54 12.46
N LEU A 313 -5.61 16.37 11.15
CA LEU A 313 -4.51 15.94 10.30
C LEU A 313 -3.95 17.14 9.54
N PHE A 314 -2.62 17.24 9.55
CA PHE A 314 -1.89 18.27 8.82
C PHE A 314 -0.82 17.62 7.95
N ALA A 315 -0.62 18.18 6.76
CA ALA A 315 0.43 17.77 5.85
C ALA A 315 1.41 18.92 5.64
N TYR A 316 2.70 18.63 5.72
CA TYR A 316 3.73 19.60 5.42
C TYR A 316 3.90 19.76 3.89
N THR A 317 4.10 20.99 3.46
CA THR A 317 4.31 21.37 2.07
C THR A 317 5.52 22.28 1.96
N ARG A 318 6.35 22.07 0.94
CA ARG A 318 7.50 22.93 0.66
C ARG A 318 7.27 23.65 -0.65
N SER A 319 7.17 24.99 -0.59
CA SER A 319 6.80 25.81 -1.77
C SER A 319 5.47 25.38 -2.41
N GLY A 320 4.51 24.94 -1.58
CA GLY A 320 3.19 24.46 -2.04
C GLY A 320 3.19 23.03 -2.61
N ILE A 321 4.31 22.31 -2.58
CA ILE A 321 4.40 20.89 -2.96
C ILE A 321 4.34 20.05 -1.67
N PRO A 322 3.37 19.12 -1.52
CA PRO A 322 3.33 18.21 -0.38
C PRO A 322 4.60 17.39 -0.24
N VAL A 323 5.09 17.24 1.00
CA VAL A 323 6.23 16.38 1.31
C VAL A 323 5.69 15.04 1.81
N GLU A 324 6.07 13.96 1.13
CA GLU A 324 5.66 12.61 1.47
C GLU A 324 6.21 12.19 2.83
N GLY A 325 5.35 11.62 3.69
CA GLY A 325 5.74 11.11 5.01
C GLY A 325 6.08 12.20 6.03
N VAL A 326 5.69 13.46 5.78
CA VAL A 326 5.83 14.55 6.77
C VAL A 326 4.44 15.07 7.13
N GLU A 327 3.85 14.45 8.13
CA GLU A 327 2.49 14.73 8.58
C GLU A 327 2.45 15.06 10.08
N ALA A 328 1.33 15.63 10.51
CA ALA A 328 1.04 15.79 11.93
C ALA A 328 -0.39 15.35 12.23
N SER A 329 -0.55 14.54 13.27
CA SER A 329 -1.83 14.15 13.85
C SER A 329 -1.95 14.73 15.25
N ILE A 330 -2.95 15.58 15.47
CA ILE A 330 -3.16 16.24 16.77
C ILE A 330 -4.54 15.87 17.31
N HIS A 331 -4.56 15.22 18.47
CA HIS A 331 -5.76 14.74 19.13
C HIS A 331 -6.13 15.72 20.24
N VAL A 332 -7.28 16.38 20.09
CA VAL A 332 -7.77 17.38 21.05
C VAL A 332 -8.97 16.84 21.80
N GLY A 333 -8.90 16.87 23.13
CA GLY A 333 -10.00 16.46 24.02
C GLY A 333 -11.24 17.34 23.81
N ILE A 334 -12.38 16.70 23.53
CA ILE A 334 -13.63 17.39 23.17
C ILE A 334 -14.21 18.19 24.34
N HIS A 335 -13.90 17.82 25.57
CA HIS A 335 -14.43 18.44 26.78
C HIS A 335 -13.46 19.43 27.44
N SER A 336 -12.18 19.06 27.52
CA SER A 336 -11.12 19.86 28.10
C SER A 336 -10.57 20.90 27.13
N GLY A 337 -10.53 20.59 25.83
CA GLY A 337 -9.77 21.35 24.84
C GLY A 337 -8.26 21.09 24.90
N PHE A 338 -7.80 20.17 25.75
CA PHE A 338 -6.38 19.86 25.90
C PHE A 338 -5.90 18.92 24.80
N ILE A 339 -4.62 19.03 24.46
CA ILE A 339 -3.96 18.09 23.57
C ILE A 339 -3.70 16.79 24.33
N ARG A 340 -4.33 15.72 23.84
CA ARG A 340 -4.24 14.37 24.40
C ARG A 340 -3.13 13.55 23.77
N GLU A 341 -2.92 13.78 22.49
CA GLU A 341 -1.85 13.14 21.74
C GLU A 341 -1.45 14.05 20.58
N CYS A 342 -0.17 14.06 20.25
CA CYS A 342 0.35 14.69 19.06
C CYS A 342 1.49 13.84 18.51
N ILE A 343 1.42 13.55 17.22
CA ILE A 343 2.46 12.88 16.45
C ILE A 343 2.82 13.82 15.31
N VAL A 344 4.09 14.19 15.20
CA VAL A 344 4.61 15.00 14.09
C VAL A 344 5.82 14.30 13.51
N ASP A 345 5.77 13.98 12.22
CA ASP A 345 6.92 13.46 11.50
C ASP A 345 7.97 14.58 11.30
N ARG A 346 9.24 14.23 11.48
CA ARG A 346 10.34 15.16 11.27
C ARG A 346 10.67 15.28 9.79
N LEU A 347 10.97 16.50 9.38
CA LEU A 347 11.39 16.79 8.01
C LEU A 347 12.78 16.17 7.74
N PRO A 348 12.92 15.24 6.76
CA PRO A 348 14.20 14.61 6.47
C PRO A 348 15.27 15.61 6.03
N ASP A 349 16.52 15.39 6.42
CA ASP A 349 17.66 16.27 6.09
C ASP A 349 17.85 16.48 4.58
N SER A 350 17.58 15.45 3.78
CA SER A 350 17.64 15.52 2.32
C SER A 350 16.64 16.53 1.77
N ILE A 351 15.44 16.62 2.36
CA ILE A 351 14.43 17.61 2.01
C ILE A 351 14.82 19.00 2.52
N GLN A 352 15.34 19.12 3.75
CA GLN A 352 15.71 20.43 4.31
C GLN A 352 16.72 21.18 3.43
N ASN A 353 17.69 20.44 2.88
CA ASN A 353 18.80 21.00 2.11
C ASN A 353 18.50 21.14 0.60
N GLU A 354 17.41 20.55 0.11
CA GLU A 354 17.09 20.56 -1.31
C GLU A 354 16.77 21.97 -1.82
N LYS A 355 17.15 22.27 -3.06
CA LYS A 355 16.82 23.55 -3.69
C LYS A 355 15.35 23.54 -4.13
N GLN A 356 14.59 24.52 -3.62
CA GLN A 356 13.20 24.70 -4.00
C GLN A 356 13.06 24.98 -5.52
N VAL A 357 12.14 24.24 -6.16
CA VAL A 357 11.69 24.47 -7.53
C VAL A 357 10.17 24.67 -7.56
N SER A 358 9.65 25.32 -8.60
CA SER A 358 8.20 25.47 -8.75
C SER A 358 7.54 24.14 -9.12
N VAL A 359 6.22 24.05 -8.93
CA VAL A 359 5.41 22.89 -9.34
C VAL A 359 5.62 22.60 -10.83
N GLU A 360 5.68 23.63 -11.68
CA GLU A 360 5.88 23.49 -13.13
C GLU A 360 7.26 22.93 -13.46
N GLN A 361 8.30 23.37 -12.75
CA GLN A 361 9.65 22.86 -12.91
C GLN A 361 9.77 21.40 -12.46
N ALA A 362 9.11 21.05 -11.34
CA ALA A 362 9.05 19.66 -10.89
C ALA A 362 8.30 18.78 -11.89
N LYS A 363 7.15 19.24 -12.41
CA LYS A 363 6.40 18.53 -13.47
C LYS A 363 7.24 18.33 -14.73
N GLN A 364 8.07 19.31 -15.11
CA GLN A 364 8.97 19.16 -16.25
C GLN A 364 10.05 18.09 -16.00
N GLN A 365 10.64 18.04 -14.80
CA GLN A 365 11.62 17.01 -14.44
C GLN A 365 10.99 15.61 -14.47
N ILE A 366 9.77 15.49 -13.91
CA ILE A 366 9.01 14.24 -13.93
C ILE A 366 8.69 13.84 -15.37
N ALA A 367 8.29 14.78 -16.22
CA ALA A 367 7.95 14.50 -17.62
C ALA A 367 9.11 13.87 -18.40
N GLU A 368 10.36 14.19 -18.08
CA GLU A 368 11.52 13.59 -18.78
C GLU A 368 11.71 12.11 -18.42
N LEU A 369 11.27 11.69 -17.24
CA LEU A 369 11.48 10.35 -16.70
C LEU A 369 10.22 9.47 -16.76
N LEU A 370 9.04 10.09 -16.80
CA LEU A 370 7.75 9.42 -16.77
C LEU A 370 7.55 8.57 -18.03
N GLN A 371 7.43 7.26 -17.81
CA GLN A 371 7.08 6.26 -18.81
C GLN A 371 5.67 5.74 -18.53
N LEU A 372 4.89 5.63 -19.59
CA LEU A 372 3.57 5.03 -19.56
C LEU A 372 3.55 3.82 -20.49
N GLN A 373 2.89 2.76 -20.06
CA GLN A 373 2.60 1.61 -20.91
C GLN A 373 1.10 1.35 -20.92
N LEU A 374 0.62 0.82 -22.03
CA LEU A 374 -0.76 0.38 -22.13
C LEU A 374 -0.90 -0.96 -21.40
N ALA A 375 -1.93 -1.10 -20.58
CA ALA A 375 -2.21 -2.32 -19.84
C ALA A 375 -3.72 -2.50 -19.65
N TRP A 376 -4.12 -3.76 -19.47
CA TRP A 376 -5.46 -4.11 -18.99
C TRP A 376 -5.50 -4.00 -17.47
N VAL A 377 -6.43 -3.21 -16.93
CA VAL A 377 -6.60 -3.02 -15.49
C VAL A 377 -7.97 -3.54 -15.08
N ALA A 378 -8.00 -4.36 -14.01
CA ALA A 378 -9.24 -4.89 -13.45
C ALA A 378 -10.11 -3.77 -12.88
N LEU A 379 -11.38 -3.76 -13.25
CA LEU A 379 -12.38 -2.93 -12.61
C LEU A 379 -12.83 -3.55 -11.27
N ARG A 380 -13.51 -2.76 -10.44
CA ARG A 380 -14.06 -3.24 -9.15
C ARG A 380 -15.06 -4.39 -9.29
N GLU A 381 -15.64 -4.58 -10.48
CA GLU A 381 -16.41 -5.78 -10.81
C GLU A 381 -15.43 -6.86 -11.27
N GLU A 382 -15.40 -7.98 -10.55
CA GLU A 382 -14.60 -9.17 -10.90
C GLU A 382 -14.88 -9.50 -12.38
N ASP A 383 -13.81 -9.66 -13.16
CA ASP A 383 -13.81 -10.10 -14.57
C ASP A 383 -14.08 -9.04 -15.67
N GLN A 384 -14.04 -7.75 -15.34
CA GLN A 384 -14.03 -6.68 -16.35
C GLN A 384 -12.69 -5.95 -16.37
N TYR A 385 -12.10 -5.79 -17.56
CA TYR A 385 -10.82 -5.13 -17.74
C TYR A 385 -10.98 -3.92 -18.66
N GLU A 386 -10.46 -2.77 -18.25
CA GLU A 386 -10.40 -1.56 -19.07
C GLU A 386 -8.96 -1.30 -19.52
N LEU A 387 -8.81 -0.77 -20.73
CA LEU A 387 -7.53 -0.40 -21.30
C LEU A 387 -7.08 0.95 -20.72
N VAL A 388 -5.89 0.98 -20.10
CA VAL A 388 -5.38 2.14 -19.35
C VAL A 388 -3.89 2.32 -19.63
N TYR A 389 -3.45 3.58 -19.69
CA TYR A 389 -2.02 3.91 -19.63
C TYR A 389 -1.57 3.94 -18.17
N VAL A 390 -0.76 2.97 -17.77
CA VAL A 390 -0.24 2.85 -16.40
C VAL A 390 1.22 3.31 -16.31
N ARG A 391 1.60 3.87 -15.17
CA ARG A 391 2.99 4.23 -14.86
C ARG A 391 3.84 2.96 -14.68
N THR A 392 5.09 3.00 -15.16
CA THR A 392 6.06 1.89 -15.08
C THR A 392 7.31 2.25 -14.33
#